data_AF-A0A4Q0VRZ0-F1
#
_entry.id   AF-A0A4Q0VRZ0-F1
#
_cell.length_a   1.000
_cell.length_b   1.000
_cell.length_c   1.000
_cell.angle_alpha   90.00
_cell.angle_beta   90.00
_cell.angle_gamma   90.00
#
_symmetry.space_group_name_H-M   'P 1'
#
loop_
_entity.id
_entity.type
_entity.pdbx_description
1 polymer ?
#
loop_
_entity_poly.entity_id
_entity_poly.type
_entity_poly.pdbx_seq_one_letter_code
_entity_poly.pdbx_strand_id
1 'polypeptide(L)'
;MMHNWTMYLNMAIGTVGIILVFLGLFEFVNLVEDIKGLILILVGLTIIIHYVYHLEKKAGISNKIIWVRAIILILVIYLVYYFL
;
A
#
# COMPACT_ATOMS: atom_id res chain seq x y z
N MET A 1 15.22 -6.48 -21.58
CA MET A 1 13.80 -6.75 -21.28
C MET A 1 13.74 -7.42 -19.92
N MET A 2 13.12 -6.80 -18.92
CA MET A 2 12.82 -7.49 -17.65
C MET A 2 11.84 -8.61 -17.93
N HIS A 3 12.11 -9.80 -17.40
CA HIS A 3 11.20 -10.95 -17.52
C HIS A 3 9.93 -10.68 -16.72
N ASN A 4 8.75 -10.98 -17.25
CA ASN A 4 7.44 -10.60 -16.69
C ASN A 4 7.29 -10.94 -15.19
N TRP A 5 7.85 -12.06 -14.74
CA TRP A 5 7.86 -12.44 -13.32
C TRP A 5 8.54 -11.43 -12.39
N THR A 6 9.65 -10.82 -12.81
CA THR A 6 10.39 -9.84 -11.99
C THR A 6 9.58 -8.57 -11.73
N MET A 7 8.72 -8.15 -12.67
CA MET A 7 7.78 -7.05 -12.45
C MET A 7 6.74 -7.38 -11.40
N TYR A 8 6.11 -8.56 -11.48
CA TYR A 8 5.10 -8.97 -10.50
C TYR A 8 5.68 -9.18 -9.10
N LEU A 9 6.92 -9.67 -9.01
CA LEU A 9 7.64 -9.79 -7.75
C LEU A 9 7.93 -8.41 -7.12
N ASN A 10 8.39 -7.45 -7.91
CA ASN A 10 8.60 -6.07 -7.43
C ASN A 10 7.30 -5.41 -6.98
N MET A 11 6.19 -5.66 -7.70
CA MET A 11 4.86 -5.20 -7.32
C MET A 11 4.41 -5.81 -5.98
N ALA A 12 4.64 -7.11 -5.77
CA ALA A 12 4.33 -7.77 -4.51
C ALA A 12 5.16 -7.22 -3.34
N ILE A 13 6.48 -7.08 -3.51
CA ILE A 13 7.36 -6.49 -2.49
C ILE A 13 6.93 -5.06 -2.15
N GLY A 14 6.65 -4.23 -3.16
CA GLY A 14 6.17 -2.87 -2.94
C GLY A 14 4.85 -2.83 -2.17
N THR A 15 3.93 -3.76 -2.46
CA THR A 15 2.66 -3.87 -1.74
C THR A 15 2.85 -4.28 -0.29
N VAL A 16 3.67 -5.30 -0.02
CA VAL A 16 3.99 -5.74 1.34
C VAL A 16 4.65 -4.60 2.14
N GLY A 17 5.58 -3.86 1.53
CA GLY A 17 6.20 -2.70 2.15
C GLY A 17 5.20 -1.61 2.55
N ILE A 18 4.25 -1.27 1.66
CA ILE A 18 3.19 -0.29 1.96
C ILE A 18 2.33 -0.78 3.13
N ILE A 19 1.97 -2.06 3.17
CA ILE A 19 1.18 -2.64 4.27
C ILE A 19 1.94 -2.51 5.59
N LEU A 20 3.20 -2.97 5.63
CA LEU A 20 4.02 -2.92 6.86
C LEU A 20 4.20 -1.49 7.38
N VAL A 21 4.44 -0.53 6.48
CA VAL A 21 4.55 0.89 6.84
C VAL A 21 3.24 1.41 7.42
N PHE A 22 2.10 1.12 6.78
CA PHE A 22 0.79 1.52 7.31
C PHE A 22 0.54 0.93 8.71
N LEU A 23 0.80 -0.37 8.90
CA LEU A 23 0.60 -1.04 10.18
C LEU A 23 1.45 -0.43 11.30
N GLY A 24 2.74 -0.24 11.06
CA GLY A 24 3.64 0.34 12.07
C GLY A 24 3.26 1.79 12.43
N LEU A 25 2.87 2.58 11.43
CA LEU A 25 2.44 3.96 11.64
C LEU A 25 1.06 4.04 12.34
N PHE A 26 0.15 3.13 12.01
CA PHE A 26 -1.17 3.05 12.65
C PHE A 26 -1.05 2.69 14.12
N GLU A 27 -0.25 1.68 14.47
CA GLU A 27 0.04 1.30 15.85
C GLU A 27 0.66 2.46 16.63
N PHE A 28 1.64 3.15 16.03
CA PHE A 28 2.28 4.30 16.66
C PHE A 28 1.28 5.43 16.97
N VAL A 29 0.38 5.74 16.05
CA VAL A 29 -0.65 6.76 16.28
C VAL A 29 -1.64 6.34 17.36
N ASN A 30 -2.05 5.07 17.39
CA ASN A 30 -2.95 4.57 18.43
C ASN A 30 -2.33 4.69 19.83
N LEU A 31 -1.02 4.45 19.95
CA LEU A 31 -0.29 4.61 21.22
C LEU A 31 -0.14 6.08 21.65
N VAL A 32 0.00 7.00 20.71
CA VAL A 32 0.26 8.43 20.99
C VAL A 32 -1.03 9.26 21.01
N GLU A 33 -2.17 8.69 20.59
CA GLU A 33 -3.47 9.35 20.43
C GLU A 33 -3.42 10.61 19.54
N ASP A 34 -2.49 10.67 18.58
CA ASP A 34 -2.26 11.85 17.73
C ASP A 34 -3.05 11.80 16.41
N ILE A 35 -4.22 12.45 16.42
CA ILE A 35 -5.09 12.59 15.25
C ILE A 35 -4.41 13.34 14.09
N LYS A 36 -3.50 14.29 14.36
CA LYS A 36 -2.79 15.01 13.29
C LYS A 36 -1.78 14.09 12.62
N GLY A 37 -1.09 13.26 13.41
CA GLY A 37 -0.23 12.18 12.92
C GLY A 37 -0.99 11.24 11.98
N LEU A 38 -2.19 10.82 12.36
CA LEU A 38 -3.05 9.97 11.52
C LEU A 38 -3.32 10.58 10.14
N ILE A 39 -3.74 11.85 10.10
CA ILE A 39 -4.04 12.55 8.84
C ILE A 39 -2.80 12.60 7.95
N LEU A 40 -1.64 12.89 8.52
CA LEU A 40 -0.39 12.98 7.77
C LEU A 40 0.03 11.62 7.17
N ILE A 41 -0.18 10.53 7.92
CA ILE A 41 0.06 9.16 7.45
C ILE A 41 -0.87 8.81 6.29
N LEU A 42 -2.17 9.11 6.40
CA LEU A 42 -3.15 8.85 5.35
C LEU A 42 -2.85 9.63 4.06
N VAL A 43 -2.47 10.91 4.18
CA VAL A 43 -2.05 11.73 3.04
C VAL A 43 -0.79 11.18 2.40
N GLY A 44 0.24 10.87 3.20
CA GLY A 44 1.50 10.30 2.71
C GLY A 44 1.31 8.98 1.97
N LEU A 45 0.49 8.08 2.53
CA LEU A 45 0.14 6.81 1.89
C LEU A 45 -0.61 7.01 0.57
N THR A 46 -1.55 7.96 0.52
CA THR A 46 -2.28 8.26 -0.71
C THR A 46 -1.31 8.70 -1.82
N ILE A 47 -0.34 9.55 -1.50
CA ILE A 47 0.69 10.01 -2.45
C ILE A 47 1.56 8.84 -2.91
N ILE A 48 2.03 8.00 -1.99
CA ILE A 48 2.86 6.83 -2.32
C ILE A 48 2.09 5.86 -3.21
N ILE A 49 0.85 5.51 -2.87
CA ILE A 49 0.01 4.60 -3.64
C ILE A 49 -0.22 5.15 -5.05
N HIS A 50 -0.48 6.47 -5.17
CA HIS A 50 -0.66 7.11 -6.48
C HIS A 50 0.62 7.07 -7.32
N TYR A 51 1.78 7.32 -6.70
CA TYR A 51 3.07 7.23 -7.39
C TYR A 51 3.39 5.81 -7.85
N VAL A 52 3.15 4.81 -6.99
CA VAL A 52 3.33 3.39 -7.35
C VAL A 52 2.39 3.00 -8.50
N TYR A 53 1.13 3.42 -8.46
CA TYR A 53 0.18 3.22 -9.57
C TYR A 53 0.73 3.78 -10.89
N HIS A 54 1.30 4.99 -10.86
CA HIS A 54 1.92 5.59 -12.03
C HIS A 54 3.10 4.75 -12.56
N LEU A 55 3.95 4.24 -11.67
CA LEU A 55 5.09 3.37 -12.04
C LEU A 55 4.64 2.02 -12.62
N GLU A 56 3.64 1.38 -12.01
CA GLU A 56 3.06 0.11 -12.48
C GLU A 56 2.45 0.25 -13.87
N LYS A 57 1.74 1.36 -14.12
CA LYS A 57 1.19 1.68 -15.44
C LYS A 57 2.30 1.91 -16.47
N LYS A 58 3.38 2.61 -16.09
CA LYS A 58 4.55 2.84 -16.96
C LYS A 58 5.30 1.53 -17.27
N ALA A 59 5.28 0.58 -16.34
CA ALA A 59 5.81 -0.76 -16.51
C ALA A 59 4.95 -1.67 -17.41
N GLY A 60 3.77 -1.23 -17.84
CA GLY A 60 2.87 -2.02 -18.69
C GLY A 60 2.02 -3.05 -17.93
N ILE A 61 1.94 -2.92 -16.60
CA ILE A 61 1.04 -3.77 -15.79
C ILE A 61 -0.41 -3.35 -16.08
N SER A 62 -1.26 -4.34 -16.35
CA SER A 62 -2.66 -4.07 -16.66
C SER A 62 -3.40 -3.47 -15.46
N ASN A 63 -4.30 -2.52 -15.71
CA ASN A 63 -5.13 -1.92 -14.67
C ASN A 63 -5.91 -2.96 -13.85
N LYS A 64 -6.31 -4.09 -14.45
CA LYS A 64 -7.01 -5.17 -13.75
C LYS A 64 -6.19 -5.71 -12.58
N ILE A 65 -4.89 -5.93 -12.79
CA ILE A 65 -3.99 -6.47 -11.75
C ILE A 65 -3.76 -5.42 -10.65
N ILE A 66 -3.59 -4.16 -11.04
CA ILE A 66 -3.42 -3.06 -10.08
C ILE A 66 -4.67 -2.90 -9.19
N TRP A 67 -5.87 -3.02 -9.76
CA TRP A 67 -7.11 -2.98 -9.01
C TRP A 67 -7.29 -4.19 -8.07
N VAL A 68 -6.94 -5.41 -8.50
CA VAL A 68 -6.97 -6.59 -7.64
C VAL A 68 -6.04 -6.39 -6.43
N ARG A 69 -4.82 -5.90 -6.65
CA ARG A 69 -3.88 -5.55 -5.58
C ARG A 69 -4.46 -4.49 -4.64
N ALA A 70 -5.09 -3.43 -5.17
CA ALA A 70 -5.70 -2.38 -4.35
C ALA A 70 -6.84 -2.94 -3.46
N ILE A 71 -7.68 -3.82 -4.00
CA ILE A 71 -8.74 -4.50 -3.23
C ILE A 71 -8.13 -5.35 -2.12
N ILE A 72 -7.08 -6.12 -2.41
CA ILE A 72 -6.36 -6.91 -1.39
C ILE A 72 -5.79 -6.01 -0.29
N LEU A 73 -5.19 -4.88 -0.66
CA LEU A 73 -4.63 -3.92 0.30
C LEU A 73 -5.71 -3.37 1.25
N ILE A 74 -6.86 -2.96 0.70
CA ILE A 74 -8.01 -2.49 1.50
C ILE A 74 -8.51 -3.59 2.44
N LEU A 75 -8.61 -4.82 1.94
CA LEU A 75 -9.11 -5.97 2.70
C LEU A 75 -8.16 -6.33 3.86
N VAL A 76 -6.84 -6.28 3.63
CA VAL A 76 -5.83 -6.47 4.69
C VAL A 76 -5.93 -5.37 5.74
N ILE A 77 -6.03 -4.10 5.33
CA ILE A 77 -6.20 -2.98 6.26
C ILE A 77 -7.46 -3.16 7.11
N TYR A 78 -8.57 -3.55 6.49
CA TYR A 78 -9.84 -3.79 7.18
C TYR A 78 -9.74 -4.94 8.19
N LEU A 79 -9.12 -6.06 7.81
CA LEU A 79 -8.92 -7.19 8.72
C LEU A 79 -8.05 -6.82 9.91
N VAL A 80 -6.96 -6.08 9.68
CA VAL A 80 -6.10 -5.58 10.77
C VAL A 80 -6.93 -4.73 11.73
N TYR A 81 -7.68 -3.76 11.21
CA TYR A 81 -8.54 -2.90 12.04
C TYR A 81 -9.57 -3.71 12.85
N TYR A 82 -10.07 -4.82 12.32
CA TYR A 82 -11.02 -5.67 13.03
C TYR A 82 -10.39 -6.49 14.15
N PHE A 83 -9.14 -6.95 13.97
CA PHE A 83 -8.45 -7.81 14.93
C PHE A 83 -7.59 -7.06 15.96
N LEU A 84 -7.22 -5.81 15.67
CA LEU A 84 -6.45 -4.93 16.54
C LEU A 84 -7.39 -4.08 17.41
#